data_AF-N2BLF1-F1
#
_entry.id   AF-N2BLF1-F1
#
_cell.length_a   1.000
_cell.length_b   1.000
_cell.length_c   1.000
_cell.angle_alpha   90.00
_cell.angle_beta   90.00
_cell.angle_gamma   90.00
#
_symmetry.space_group_name_H-M   'P 1'
#
loop_
_entity.id
_entity.type
_entity.pdbx_description
1 polymer ?
#
loop_
_entity_poly.entity_id
_entity_poly.type
_entity_poly.pdbx_seq_one_letter_code
_entity_poly.pdbx_strand_id
1 'polypeptide(L)'
;MSKHETTQGMLHTDTMLSDSMPHDTANIALDYSQNPKGDNLTFHTKQSLFKKVKKRLDKLAKLPSLREEKSGKDLKEVLQEKGIQRRDFMKWAAVVTASIGLPATFAPLTARAAELADRVPIIWLHMAECTGCSESLLRSEDPGIDSIIFDYVSMEYHETIMAASGYQAEKSLEDAVKKYDGRYVVMVEGGIPKDTEYFLTIGASGRTGAEECRHVAKHAAAIFAIGTCSSFGGVQAAAPNPTNAHPLSDIIDKKVINVPGCPPNEKNIVGTLMQHILFGDMALDAFHRPKWAYGHRIHDLCERRGRFDAGEFVQHFGDENAKNGYCLYKVGCKGPYTFNNCSKLRFNSHTNWPIGAGHGCIGCSEPHFWDTMSPFEVPIGNRYQTAFRGAGADHTADRVGMVILGATAIGIAAHAMLSGAIKPK
;
A
#
# COMPACT_ATOMS: atom_id res chain seq x y z
N MET A 1 53.28 -28.44 -4.70
CA MET A 1 52.25 -28.82 -5.68
C MET A 1 50.91 -28.72 -4.97
N SER A 2 49.91 -27.93 -5.30
CA SER A 2 49.68 -26.84 -6.26
C SER A 2 48.63 -25.97 -5.55
N LYS A 3 48.85 -24.67 -5.46
CA LYS A 3 47.83 -23.71 -5.00
C LYS A 3 46.82 -23.56 -6.14
N HIS A 4 45.56 -23.89 -5.92
CA HIS A 4 44.48 -23.42 -6.78
C HIS A 4 43.89 -22.16 -6.15
N GLU A 5 44.41 -21.01 -6.59
CA GLU A 5 43.72 -19.73 -6.50
C GLU A 5 42.55 -19.77 -7.49
N THR A 6 41.34 -19.88 -6.98
CA THR A 6 40.13 -19.61 -7.76
C THR A 6 39.83 -18.13 -7.63
N THR A 7 40.46 -17.32 -8.46
CA THR A 7 39.95 -15.98 -8.82
C THR A 7 38.63 -16.16 -9.55
N GLN A 8 37.53 -16.26 -8.80
CA GLN A 8 36.18 -16.25 -9.35
C GLN A 8 35.82 -14.79 -9.65
N GLY A 9 35.78 -14.49 -10.95
CA GLY A 9 35.60 -13.15 -11.49
C GLY A 9 34.37 -12.44 -10.92
N MET A 10 34.62 -11.23 -10.45
CA MET A 10 33.65 -10.20 -10.12
C MET A 10 32.89 -9.80 -11.39
N LEU A 11 31.96 -10.64 -11.86
CA LEU A 11 31.07 -10.35 -12.99
C LEU A 11 29.91 -9.44 -12.54
N HIS A 12 30.31 -8.20 -12.25
CA HIS A 12 29.68 -6.95 -12.65
C HIS A 12 28.14 -6.88 -12.76
N THR A 13 27.48 -6.62 -11.63
CA THR A 13 26.25 -5.78 -11.64
C THR A 13 26.56 -4.36 -12.13
N ASP A 14 27.81 -3.89 -11.99
CA ASP A 14 28.23 -2.57 -12.43
C ASP A 14 28.20 -2.36 -13.96
N THR A 15 28.51 -3.38 -14.78
CA THR A 15 28.41 -3.26 -16.27
C THR A 15 26.96 -3.22 -16.73
N MET A 16 26.04 -3.93 -16.07
CA MET A 16 24.60 -3.77 -16.36
C MET A 16 24.08 -2.40 -15.93
N LEU A 17 24.62 -1.80 -14.86
CA LEU A 17 24.24 -0.46 -14.40
C LEU A 17 24.80 0.66 -15.26
N SER A 18 25.94 0.46 -15.94
CA SER A 18 26.42 1.42 -16.96
C SER A 18 25.55 1.38 -18.21
N ASP A 19 25.14 0.19 -18.66
CA ASP A 19 24.38 0.00 -19.89
C ASP A 19 22.87 0.31 -19.73
N SER A 20 22.35 0.28 -18.49
CA SER A 20 20.95 0.61 -18.18
C SER A 20 20.72 2.07 -17.80
N MET A 21 21.77 2.90 -17.77
CA MET A 21 21.62 4.32 -17.48
C MET A 21 20.77 4.99 -18.58
N PRO A 22 19.65 5.67 -18.24
CA PRO A 22 18.85 6.35 -19.24
C PRO A 22 19.66 7.48 -19.90
N HIS A 23 19.65 7.52 -21.23
CA HIS A 23 20.22 8.60 -22.04
C HIS A 23 19.25 9.78 -22.25
N ASP A 24 17.97 9.59 -21.88
CA ASP A 24 16.89 10.55 -22.04
C ASP A 24 16.94 11.65 -20.95
N THR A 25 16.96 12.91 -21.39
CA THR A 25 16.93 14.12 -20.53
C THR A 25 15.51 14.55 -20.16
N ALA A 26 14.47 13.81 -20.57
CA ALA A 26 13.10 14.10 -20.18
C ALA A 26 12.93 14.17 -18.65
N ASN A 27 12.24 15.22 -18.21
CA ASN A 27 11.90 15.44 -16.82
C ASN A 27 11.02 14.28 -16.32
N ILE A 28 11.39 13.66 -15.19
CA ILE A 28 10.42 12.86 -14.43
C ILE A 28 9.78 13.81 -13.42
N ALA A 29 8.55 14.24 -13.69
CA ALA A 29 7.71 14.75 -12.62
C ALA A 29 7.08 13.55 -11.92
N LEU A 30 7.71 13.06 -10.86
CA LEU A 30 6.93 12.39 -9.82
C LEU A 30 6.09 13.52 -9.20
N ASP A 31 4.76 13.46 -9.32
CA ASP A 31 3.89 14.57 -8.89
C ASP A 31 3.82 14.65 -7.35
N TYR A 32 4.65 15.53 -6.79
CA TYR A 32 4.76 15.80 -5.36
C TYR A 32 3.90 16.98 -4.89
N SER A 33 3.10 17.61 -5.75
CA SER A 33 2.40 18.89 -5.49
C SER A 33 1.59 19.00 -4.18
N GLN A 34 1.14 17.87 -3.62
CA GLN A 34 0.41 17.78 -2.35
C GLN A 34 1.26 17.49 -1.09
N ASN A 35 2.59 17.67 -1.11
CA ASN A 35 3.44 17.52 0.10
C ASN A 35 3.43 18.83 0.93
N PRO A 36 2.90 18.85 2.16
CA PRO A 36 2.82 20.06 2.98
C PRO A 36 4.19 20.61 3.43
N LYS A 37 5.29 19.85 3.30
CA LYS A 37 6.64 20.30 3.70
C LYS A 37 7.55 20.77 2.56
N GLY A 38 7.07 20.90 1.32
CA GLY A 38 7.83 21.60 0.27
C GLY A 38 9.13 20.94 -0.22
N ASP A 39 9.62 19.88 0.44
CA ASP A 39 10.65 18.99 -0.09
C ASP A 39 10.02 18.08 -1.15
N ASN A 40 9.55 18.69 -2.23
CA ASN A 40 9.30 17.98 -3.46
C ASN A 40 10.64 17.39 -3.87
N LEU A 41 10.74 16.07 -3.93
CA LEU A 41 11.85 15.37 -4.59
C LEU A 41 11.80 15.71 -6.09
N THR A 42 12.12 16.94 -6.45
CA THR A 42 12.09 17.45 -7.82
C THR A 42 13.32 16.91 -8.52
N PHE A 43 13.12 15.84 -9.29
CA PHE A 43 14.18 15.27 -10.11
C PHE A 43 14.07 15.83 -11.51
N HIS A 44 15.03 16.68 -11.87
CA HIS A 44 15.00 17.35 -13.16
C HIS A 44 15.21 16.40 -14.34
N THR A 45 15.82 15.21 -14.17
CA THR A 45 15.95 14.22 -15.26
C THR A 45 15.96 12.77 -14.77
N LYS A 46 15.53 11.82 -15.62
CA LYS A 46 15.66 10.35 -15.37
C LYS A 46 17.09 9.96 -14.96
N GLN A 47 18.07 10.51 -15.65
CA GLN A 47 19.49 10.21 -15.42
C GLN A 47 19.98 10.70 -14.04
N SER A 48 19.55 11.89 -13.60
CA SER A 48 19.93 12.42 -12.29
C SER A 48 19.38 11.57 -11.14
N LEU A 49 18.13 11.11 -11.26
CA LEU A 49 17.50 10.20 -10.32
C LEU A 49 18.23 8.86 -10.27
N PHE A 50 18.53 8.28 -11.43
CA PHE A 50 19.26 7.01 -11.52
C PHE A 50 20.63 7.09 -10.82
N LYS A 51 21.41 8.15 -11.08
CA LYS A 51 22.71 8.39 -10.43
C LYS A 51 22.57 8.55 -8.90
N LYS A 52 21.54 9.25 -8.42
CA LYS A 52 21.29 9.42 -6.98
C LYS A 52 20.98 8.09 -6.30
N VAL A 53 20.10 7.29 -6.89
CA VAL A 53 19.76 5.95 -6.39
C VAL A 53 21.00 5.06 -6.40
N LYS A 54 21.75 5.00 -7.52
CA LYS A 54 23.00 4.23 -7.60
C LYS A 54 23.96 4.62 -6.46
N LYS A 55 24.22 5.92 -6.26
CA LYS A 55 25.10 6.43 -5.20
C LYS A 55 24.62 6.04 -3.80
N ARG A 56 23.31 5.99 -3.56
CA ARG A 56 22.76 5.52 -2.28
C ARG A 56 22.98 4.03 -2.10
N LEU A 57 22.67 3.21 -3.10
CA LEU A 57 22.92 1.78 -3.06
C LEU A 57 24.42 1.47 -2.88
N ASP A 58 25.31 2.26 -3.49
CA ASP A 58 26.76 2.15 -3.28
C ASP A 58 27.17 2.45 -1.82
N LYS A 59 26.49 3.39 -1.14
CA LYS A 59 26.70 3.64 0.28
C LYS A 59 26.18 2.50 1.15
N LEU A 60 24.98 2.00 0.85
CA LEU A 60 24.41 0.85 1.56
C LEU A 60 25.31 -0.37 1.41
N ALA A 61 25.83 -0.65 0.21
CA ALA A 61 26.68 -1.80 -0.06
C ALA A 61 27.96 -1.87 0.79
N LYS A 62 28.41 -0.73 1.35
CA LYS A 62 29.58 -0.65 2.26
C LYS A 62 29.26 -1.09 3.69
N LEU A 63 27.98 -1.15 4.06
CA LEU A 63 27.58 -1.68 5.36
C LEU A 63 27.75 -3.21 5.35
N PRO A 64 28.09 -3.81 6.51
CA PRO A 64 28.21 -5.26 6.62
C PRO A 64 26.89 -5.93 6.27
N SER A 65 26.96 -7.03 5.51
CA SER A 65 25.81 -7.90 5.28
C SER A 65 25.44 -8.59 6.58
N LEU A 66 24.19 -8.39 7.03
CA LEU A 66 23.69 -9.07 8.23
C LEU A 66 23.33 -10.53 7.93
N ARG A 67 23.09 -10.86 6.66
CA ARG A 67 22.86 -12.23 6.21
C ARG A 67 24.13 -13.06 6.16
N GLU A 68 25.22 -12.55 5.57
CA GLU A 68 26.50 -13.28 5.54
C GLU A 68 27.01 -13.59 6.95
N GLU A 69 26.79 -12.68 7.91
CA GLU A 69 27.12 -12.90 9.33
C GLU A 69 26.33 -14.09 9.93
N LYS A 70 25.08 -14.30 9.52
CA LYS A 70 24.16 -15.31 10.10
C LYS A 70 24.16 -16.65 9.37
N SER A 71 24.14 -16.64 8.03
CA SER A 71 23.96 -17.85 7.20
C SER A 71 25.17 -18.19 6.32
N GLY A 72 26.11 -17.26 6.16
CA GLY A 72 27.25 -17.41 5.23
C GLY A 72 26.87 -17.42 3.74
N LYS A 73 25.62 -17.12 3.39
CA LYS A 73 25.13 -17.14 1.99
C LYS A 73 24.64 -15.78 1.51
N ASP A 74 24.79 -15.50 0.21
CA ASP A 74 24.22 -14.32 -0.42
C ASP A 74 22.76 -14.55 -0.92
N LEU A 75 22.06 -13.48 -1.34
CA LEU A 75 20.65 -13.58 -1.76
C LEU A 75 20.50 -14.47 -2.99
N LYS A 76 21.50 -14.40 -3.87
CA LYS A 76 21.47 -15.10 -5.15
C LYS A 76 21.64 -16.59 -4.93
N GLU A 77 22.52 -17.01 -4.03
CA GLU A 77 22.67 -18.41 -3.60
C GLU A 77 21.36 -18.94 -3.00
N VAL A 78 20.71 -18.15 -2.14
CA VAL A 78 19.42 -18.49 -1.55
C VAL A 78 18.33 -18.65 -2.63
N LEU A 79 18.22 -17.70 -3.55
CA LEU A 79 17.26 -17.77 -4.66
C LEU A 79 17.50 -19.02 -5.51
N GLN A 80 18.76 -19.36 -5.78
CA GLN A 80 19.12 -20.57 -6.53
C GLN A 80 18.75 -21.86 -5.79
N GLU A 81 18.99 -21.94 -4.47
CA GLU A 81 18.60 -23.09 -3.64
C GLU A 81 17.07 -23.28 -3.60
N LYS A 82 16.32 -22.18 -3.65
CA LYS A 82 14.85 -22.18 -3.75
C LYS A 82 14.33 -22.39 -5.17
N GLY A 83 15.21 -22.66 -6.15
CA GLY A 83 14.84 -22.92 -7.53
C GLY A 83 14.42 -21.68 -8.33
N ILE A 84 14.67 -20.47 -7.82
CA ILE A 84 14.32 -19.21 -8.47
C ILE A 84 15.43 -18.80 -9.43
N GLN A 85 15.06 -18.71 -10.71
CA GLN A 85 15.98 -18.28 -11.76
C GLN A 85 16.19 -16.77 -11.71
N ARG A 86 17.38 -16.31 -12.13
CA ARG A 86 17.70 -14.88 -12.29
C ARG A 86 16.65 -14.13 -13.12
N ARG A 87 16.07 -14.79 -14.13
CA ARG A 87 15.02 -14.21 -14.98
C ARG A 87 13.78 -13.85 -14.18
N ASP A 88 13.35 -14.72 -13.27
CA ASP A 88 12.14 -14.51 -12.49
C ASP A 88 12.38 -13.43 -11.42
N PHE A 89 13.58 -13.42 -10.83
CA PHE A 89 14.03 -12.31 -9.97
C PHE A 89 13.96 -10.95 -10.69
N MET A 90 14.43 -10.88 -11.94
CA MET A 90 14.36 -9.63 -12.72
C MET A 90 12.93 -9.25 -13.13
N LYS A 91 12.04 -10.21 -13.41
CA LYS A 91 10.62 -9.94 -13.66
C LYS A 91 9.98 -9.33 -12.42
N TRP A 92 10.23 -9.93 -11.26
CA TRP A 92 9.76 -9.39 -9.98
C TRP A 92 10.27 -7.97 -9.75
N ALA A 93 11.57 -7.72 -9.95
CA ALA A 93 12.14 -6.39 -9.79
C ALA A 93 11.48 -5.36 -10.74
N ALA A 94 11.13 -5.77 -11.96
CA ALA A 94 10.38 -4.93 -12.89
C ALA A 94 8.94 -4.67 -12.42
N VAL A 95 8.24 -5.67 -11.87
CA VAL A 95 6.90 -5.51 -11.29
C VAL A 95 6.93 -4.56 -10.10
N VAL A 96 7.88 -4.70 -9.18
CA VAL A 96 8.05 -3.79 -8.04
C VAL A 96 8.35 -2.38 -8.53
N THR A 97 9.28 -2.23 -9.48
CA THR A 97 9.63 -0.95 -10.11
C THR A 97 8.39 -0.25 -10.68
N ALA A 98 7.57 -0.97 -11.43
CA ALA A 98 6.34 -0.43 -11.99
C ALA A 98 5.29 -0.12 -10.90
N SER A 99 5.21 -0.94 -9.86
CA SER A 99 4.26 -0.76 -8.75
C SER A 99 4.52 0.53 -8.00
N ILE A 100 5.79 0.84 -7.70
CA ILE A 100 6.20 2.10 -7.04
C ILE A 100 6.31 3.30 -8.01
N GLY A 101 5.84 3.15 -9.26
CA GLY A 101 5.73 4.24 -10.23
C GLY A 101 7.05 4.66 -10.89
N LEU A 102 8.06 3.78 -10.93
CA LEU A 102 9.34 4.06 -11.59
C LEU A 102 9.37 3.56 -13.04
N PRO A 103 10.15 4.22 -13.92
CA PRO A 103 10.38 3.73 -15.28
C PRO A 103 11.06 2.36 -15.30
N ALA A 104 10.78 1.54 -16.32
CA ALA A 104 11.35 0.20 -16.47
C ALA A 104 12.89 0.17 -16.42
N THR A 105 13.57 1.25 -16.82
CA THR A 105 15.03 1.39 -16.72
C THR A 105 15.57 1.28 -15.29
N PHE A 106 14.73 1.46 -14.27
CA PHE A 106 15.12 1.33 -12.87
C PHE A 106 15.06 -0.11 -12.33
N ALA A 107 14.53 -1.06 -13.09
CA ALA A 107 14.43 -2.46 -12.65
C ALA A 107 15.77 -3.06 -12.15
N PRO A 108 16.94 -2.79 -12.78
CA PRO A 108 18.23 -3.23 -12.26
C PRO A 108 18.60 -2.62 -10.90
N LEU A 109 18.24 -1.36 -10.65
CA LEU A 109 18.46 -0.72 -9.34
C LEU A 109 17.53 -1.29 -8.27
N THR A 110 16.29 -1.62 -8.63
CA THR A 110 15.34 -2.30 -7.73
C THR A 110 15.82 -3.70 -7.36
N ALA A 111 16.31 -4.47 -8.35
CA ALA A 111 16.92 -5.78 -8.11
C ALA A 111 18.13 -5.66 -7.16
N ARG A 112 19.02 -4.68 -7.43
CA ARG A 112 20.15 -4.41 -6.54
C ARG A 112 19.69 -3.99 -5.14
N ALA A 113 18.67 -3.16 -5.02
CA ALA A 113 18.14 -2.75 -3.72
C ALA A 113 17.65 -3.96 -2.90
N ALA A 114 17.03 -4.95 -3.54
CA ALA A 114 16.62 -6.19 -2.89
C ALA A 114 17.84 -7.02 -2.42
N GLU A 115 18.91 -7.09 -3.24
CA GLU A 115 20.16 -7.74 -2.84
C GLU A 115 20.82 -7.10 -1.61
N LEU A 116 20.62 -5.79 -1.40
CA LEU A 116 21.15 -5.04 -0.24
C LEU A 116 20.14 -4.89 0.92
N ALA A 117 18.94 -5.47 0.82
CA ALA A 117 17.88 -5.25 1.81
C ALA A 117 18.25 -5.81 3.20
N ASP A 118 19.10 -6.84 3.25
CA ASP A 118 19.69 -7.41 4.47
C ASP A 118 20.58 -6.41 5.24
N ARG A 119 20.96 -5.28 4.63
CA ARG A 119 21.73 -4.22 5.28
C ARG A 119 20.85 -3.18 5.99
N VAL A 120 19.52 -3.34 5.92
CA VAL A 120 18.54 -2.49 6.59
C VAL A 120 17.81 -3.33 7.64
N PRO A 121 18.29 -3.34 8.90
CA PRO A 121 17.65 -4.09 9.97
C PRO A 121 16.27 -3.53 10.30
N ILE A 122 15.34 -4.42 10.61
CA ILE A 122 13.93 -4.11 10.87
C ILE A 122 13.57 -4.55 12.29
N ILE A 123 12.90 -3.66 13.00
CA ILE A 123 12.24 -3.94 14.28
C ILE A 123 10.74 -3.79 14.06
N TRP A 124 9.98 -4.86 14.24
CA TRP A 124 8.51 -4.88 14.14
C TRP A 124 7.90 -4.94 15.54
N LEU A 125 7.15 -3.91 15.92
CA LEU A 125 6.50 -3.80 17.23
C LEU A 125 4.99 -4.00 17.10
N HIS A 126 4.40 -4.76 18.03
CA HIS A 126 2.95 -4.91 18.15
C HIS A 126 2.40 -4.07 19.29
N MET A 127 1.35 -3.31 19.00
CA MET A 127 0.64 -2.46 19.97
C MET A 127 -0.79 -2.98 20.17
N ALA A 128 -1.80 -2.13 20.32
CA ALA A 128 -3.20 -2.59 20.35
C ALA A 128 -3.62 -3.01 18.93
N GLU A 129 -3.67 -4.31 18.68
CA GLU A 129 -3.72 -4.87 17.32
C GLU A 129 -4.52 -6.18 17.24
N CYS A 130 -4.63 -6.71 16.03
CA CYS A 130 -5.29 -7.98 15.74
C CYS A 130 -4.43 -8.92 14.89
N THR A 131 -3.15 -8.59 14.71
CA THR A 131 -2.13 -9.32 13.94
C THR A 131 -2.43 -9.45 12.44
N GLY A 132 -3.48 -8.79 11.96
CA GLY A 132 -3.87 -8.83 10.55
C GLY A 132 -2.82 -8.23 9.61
N CYS A 133 -1.98 -7.29 10.07
CA CYS A 133 -0.95 -6.69 9.21
C CYS A 133 0.27 -7.59 9.08
N SER A 134 0.74 -8.20 10.18
CA SER A 134 1.72 -9.29 10.11
C SER A 134 1.21 -10.46 9.27
N GLU A 135 -0.04 -10.87 9.43
CA GLU A 135 -0.64 -11.90 8.57
C GLU A 135 -0.65 -11.47 7.11
N SER A 136 -1.00 -10.21 6.80
CA SER A 136 -0.93 -9.72 5.43
C SER A 136 0.49 -9.76 4.87
N LEU A 137 1.50 -9.41 5.67
CA LEU A 137 2.90 -9.54 5.26
C LEU A 137 3.24 -11.01 4.94
N LEU A 138 2.81 -11.95 5.80
CA LEU A 138 2.99 -13.39 5.64
C LEU A 138 2.11 -14.01 4.55
N ARG A 139 1.21 -13.24 3.91
CA ARG A 139 0.48 -13.64 2.70
C ARG A 139 1.18 -13.20 1.40
N SER A 140 2.42 -12.73 1.51
CA SER A 140 3.33 -12.73 0.37
C SER A 140 3.40 -14.16 -0.21
N GLU A 141 3.35 -14.30 -1.52
CA GLU A 141 3.30 -15.60 -2.21
C GLU A 141 4.45 -16.51 -1.74
N ASP A 142 4.19 -17.80 -1.49
CA ASP A 142 5.19 -18.79 -1.07
C ASP A 142 5.21 -19.99 -2.04
N PRO A 143 6.35 -20.30 -2.71
CA PRO A 143 7.60 -19.53 -2.73
C PRO A 143 7.51 -18.36 -3.72
N GLY A 144 7.45 -17.14 -3.20
CA GLY A 144 7.48 -15.90 -3.95
C GLY A 144 8.76 -15.13 -3.66
N ILE A 145 9.17 -14.28 -4.61
CA ILE A 145 10.37 -13.46 -4.44
C ILE A 145 10.15 -12.43 -3.32
N ASP A 146 8.90 -11.97 -3.12
CA ASP A 146 8.54 -11.10 -2.00
C ASP A 146 8.78 -11.79 -0.65
N SER A 147 8.32 -13.04 -0.48
CA SER A 147 8.54 -13.78 0.78
C SER A 147 10.03 -14.05 1.01
N ILE A 148 10.79 -14.46 -0.02
CA ILE A 148 12.24 -14.69 0.12
C ILE A 148 13.01 -13.39 0.37
N ILE A 149 12.55 -12.24 -0.12
CA ILE A 149 13.20 -10.98 0.26
C ILE A 149 12.90 -10.66 1.72
N PHE A 150 11.70 -10.91 2.21
CA PHE A 150 11.34 -10.67 3.62
C PHE A 150 11.91 -11.69 4.61
N ASP A 151 11.98 -12.96 4.24
CA ASP A 151 12.61 -14.01 5.04
C ASP A 151 14.12 -13.73 5.23
N TYR A 152 14.69 -12.89 4.36
CA TYR A 152 16.12 -12.59 4.32
C TYR A 152 16.46 -11.09 4.44
N VAL A 153 15.46 -10.20 4.64
CA VAL A 153 15.75 -8.91 5.29
C VAL A 153 16.08 -9.20 6.74
N SER A 154 16.90 -8.34 7.34
CA SER A 154 17.33 -8.57 8.72
C SER A 154 16.21 -8.18 9.69
N MET A 155 15.21 -9.05 9.86
CA MET A 155 14.17 -8.92 10.87
C MET A 155 14.79 -9.24 12.24
N GLU A 156 15.15 -8.22 13.00
CA GLU A 156 15.87 -8.37 14.27
C GLU A 156 14.91 -8.59 15.45
N TYR A 157 13.65 -8.18 15.31
CA TYR A 157 12.63 -8.35 16.32
C TYR A 157 11.24 -8.37 15.68
N HIS A 158 10.44 -9.39 15.99
CA HIS A 158 9.05 -9.53 15.59
C HIS A 158 8.38 -10.62 16.44
N GLU A 159 7.47 -10.24 17.34
CA GLU A 159 6.95 -11.12 18.40
C GLU A 159 6.20 -12.35 17.87
N THR A 160 5.48 -12.23 16.75
CA THR A 160 4.75 -13.34 16.14
C THR A 160 5.63 -14.49 15.63
N ILE A 161 6.85 -14.21 15.15
CA ILE A 161 7.68 -15.20 14.44
C ILE A 161 9.04 -15.47 15.08
N MET A 162 9.46 -14.68 16.06
CA MET A 162 10.76 -14.86 16.72
C MET A 162 10.77 -16.08 17.65
N ALA A 163 11.93 -16.73 17.75
CA ALA A 163 12.10 -17.89 18.63
C ALA A 163 12.25 -17.52 20.12
N ALA A 164 12.84 -16.36 20.42
CA ALA A 164 13.06 -15.90 21.78
C ALA A 164 11.76 -15.36 22.40
N SER A 165 11.55 -15.57 23.70
CA SER A 165 10.39 -15.09 24.45
C SER A 165 10.80 -14.50 25.80
N GLY A 166 9.87 -13.85 26.51
CA GLY A 166 10.13 -13.25 27.83
C GLY A 166 11.36 -12.33 27.84
N TYR A 167 12.25 -12.49 28.83
CA TYR A 167 13.48 -11.69 28.95
C TYR A 167 14.44 -11.86 27.78
N GLN A 168 14.44 -13.01 27.09
CA GLN A 168 15.26 -13.21 25.90
C GLN A 168 14.76 -12.36 24.72
N ALA A 169 13.43 -12.20 24.60
CA ALA A 169 12.85 -11.31 23.59
C ALA A 169 13.20 -9.85 23.88
N GLU A 170 13.07 -9.40 25.13
CA GLU A 170 13.47 -8.04 25.54
C GLU A 170 14.96 -7.78 25.28
N LYS A 171 15.82 -8.74 25.62
CA LYS A 171 17.26 -8.65 25.32
C LYS A 171 17.50 -8.53 23.81
N SER A 172 16.77 -9.28 22.99
CA SER A 172 16.91 -9.23 21.53
C SER A 172 16.54 -7.85 20.97
N LEU A 173 15.46 -7.26 21.48
CA LEU A 173 15.06 -5.90 21.12
C LEU A 173 16.12 -4.87 21.53
N GLU A 174 16.58 -4.90 22.78
CA GLU A 174 17.61 -3.98 23.28
C GLU A 174 18.95 -4.11 22.55
N ASP A 175 19.37 -5.34 22.25
CA ASP A 175 20.58 -5.60 21.48
C ASP A 175 20.45 -5.07 20.04
N ALA A 176 19.28 -5.24 19.40
CA ALA A 176 19.02 -4.69 18.08
C ALA A 176 19.05 -3.16 18.08
N VAL A 177 18.39 -2.51 19.05
CA VAL A 177 18.39 -1.05 19.21
C VAL A 177 19.82 -0.51 19.37
N LYS A 178 20.65 -1.19 20.18
CA LYS A 178 22.05 -0.77 20.42
C LYS A 178 22.97 -1.06 19.23
N LYS A 179 22.92 -2.27 18.66
CA LYS A 179 23.82 -2.71 17.55
C LYS A 179 23.56 -1.90 16.27
N TYR A 180 22.32 -1.47 16.05
CA TYR A 180 21.90 -0.82 14.81
C TYR A 180 21.47 0.64 15.00
N ASP A 181 21.89 1.29 16.09
CA ASP A 181 21.59 2.70 16.38
C ASP A 181 21.73 3.60 15.13
N GLY A 182 20.68 4.37 14.83
CA GLY A 182 20.60 5.26 13.68
C GLY A 182 20.46 4.58 12.31
N ARG A 183 20.37 3.24 12.25
CA ARG A 183 20.35 2.46 10.99
C ARG A 183 19.12 1.59 10.77
N TYR A 184 18.43 1.15 11.83
CA TYR A 184 17.27 0.28 11.68
C TYR A 184 15.99 1.03 11.29
N VAL A 185 15.09 0.32 10.63
CA VAL A 185 13.71 0.75 10.36
C VAL A 185 12.80 0.17 11.44
N VAL A 186 11.87 0.97 11.92
CA VAL A 186 10.81 0.50 12.83
C VAL A 186 9.52 0.40 12.06
N MET A 187 8.84 -0.73 12.20
CA MET A 187 7.48 -0.95 11.72
C MET A 187 6.59 -1.19 12.93
N VAL A 188 5.56 -0.35 13.11
CA VAL A 188 4.62 -0.47 14.23
C VAL A 188 3.27 -0.92 13.71
N GLU A 189 2.80 -2.05 14.20
CA GLU A 189 1.44 -2.54 14.02
C GLU A 189 0.62 -2.24 15.28
N GLY A 190 -0.58 -1.69 15.11
CA GLY A 190 -1.49 -1.42 16.22
C GLY A 190 -1.54 0.03 16.70
N GLY A 191 -2.68 0.40 17.30
CA GLY A 191 -2.88 1.71 17.92
C GLY A 191 -2.28 1.72 19.33
N ILE A 192 -1.98 2.90 19.85
CA ILE A 192 -1.23 3.05 21.10
C ILE A 192 -2.10 3.78 22.13
N PRO A 193 -2.46 3.15 23.27
CA PRO A 193 -3.09 3.86 24.37
C PRO A 193 -2.22 5.03 24.83
N LYS A 194 -2.80 6.24 24.88
CA LYS A 194 -2.13 7.47 25.32
C LYS A 194 -2.78 7.96 26.61
N ASP A 195 -1.98 8.38 27.59
CA ASP A 195 -2.45 8.80 28.93
C ASP A 195 -3.18 7.70 29.74
N THR A 196 -3.39 6.54 29.12
CA THR A 196 -3.99 5.31 29.65
C THR A 196 -3.10 4.10 29.31
N GLU A 197 -1.78 4.34 29.25
CA GLU A 197 -0.77 3.42 28.69
C GLU A 197 -0.76 2.03 29.36
N TYR A 198 -1.29 1.92 30.58
CA TYR A 198 -1.46 0.65 31.32
C TYR A 198 -2.38 -0.36 30.63
N PHE A 199 -3.20 0.03 29.65
CA PHE A 199 -4.01 -0.90 28.85
C PHE A 199 -3.16 -1.77 27.92
N LEU A 200 -1.87 -1.45 27.73
CA LEU A 200 -0.96 -2.21 26.88
C LEU A 200 0.44 -2.21 27.50
N THR A 201 0.81 -3.35 28.09
CA THR A 201 2.16 -3.62 28.58
C THR A 201 2.75 -4.82 27.83
N ILE A 202 4.01 -4.71 27.44
CA ILE A 202 4.71 -5.68 26.59
C ILE A 202 5.95 -6.19 27.33
N GLY A 203 6.30 -7.44 27.07
CA GLY A 203 7.51 -8.06 27.60
C GLY A 203 7.43 -8.50 29.06
N ALA A 204 8.50 -9.14 29.52
CA ALA A 204 8.63 -9.65 30.88
C ALA A 204 8.78 -8.53 31.94
N SER A 205 9.32 -7.39 31.55
CA SER A 205 9.48 -6.18 32.37
C SER A 205 8.21 -5.31 32.40
N GLY A 206 7.21 -5.60 31.56
CA GLY A 206 5.92 -4.92 31.56
C GLY A 206 5.99 -3.45 31.13
N ARG A 207 6.88 -3.08 30.21
CA ARG A 207 6.95 -1.72 29.68
C ARG A 207 5.67 -1.41 28.91
N THR A 208 5.17 -0.18 29.03
CA THR A 208 3.99 0.19 28.25
C THR A 208 4.32 0.24 26.76
N GLY A 209 3.36 -0.06 25.89
CA GLY A 209 3.58 0.01 24.44
C GLY A 209 4.02 1.39 23.97
N ALA A 210 3.54 2.46 24.62
CA ALA A 210 3.94 3.82 24.32
C ALA A 210 5.38 4.13 24.74
N GLU A 211 5.86 3.62 25.89
CA GLU A 211 7.27 3.70 26.28
C GLU A 211 8.17 2.94 25.29
N GLU A 212 7.77 1.74 24.88
CA GLU A 212 8.52 0.94 23.90
C GLU A 212 8.60 1.68 22.55
N CYS A 213 7.48 2.25 22.08
CA CYS A 213 7.47 3.09 20.88
C CYS A 213 8.44 4.27 20.99
N ARG A 214 8.44 5.01 22.11
CA ARG A 214 9.34 6.16 22.32
C ARG A 214 10.81 5.74 22.35
N HIS A 215 11.12 4.64 23.05
CA HIS A 215 12.47 4.09 23.18
C HIS A 215 13.06 3.70 21.82
N VAL A 216 12.34 2.86 21.07
CA VAL A 216 12.78 2.35 19.78
C VAL A 216 12.73 3.45 18.70
N ALA A 217 11.72 4.32 18.69
CA ALA A 217 11.63 5.39 17.70
C ALA A 217 12.81 6.36 17.76
N LYS A 218 13.31 6.69 18.96
CA LYS A 218 14.41 7.65 19.17
C LYS A 218 15.61 7.37 18.27
N HIS A 219 15.98 6.10 18.14
CA HIS A 219 17.18 5.64 17.46
C HIS A 219 16.94 5.12 16.03
N ALA A 220 15.69 5.07 15.57
CA ALA A 220 15.31 4.60 14.23
C ALA A 220 15.79 5.52 13.08
N ALA A 221 16.22 4.93 11.96
CA ALA A 221 16.50 5.65 10.71
C ALA A 221 15.22 6.07 9.97
N ALA A 222 14.18 5.23 10.03
CA ALA A 222 12.83 5.52 9.52
C ALA A 222 11.78 4.75 10.33
N ILE A 223 10.55 5.27 10.34
CA ILE A 223 9.45 4.75 11.15
C ILE A 223 8.21 4.63 10.28
N PHE A 224 7.66 3.42 10.19
CA PHE A 224 6.46 3.12 9.43
C PHE A 224 5.33 2.70 10.37
N ALA A 225 4.17 3.31 10.23
CA ALA A 225 2.94 2.87 10.85
C ALA A 225 2.24 1.90 9.89
N ILE A 226 2.29 0.61 10.19
CA ILE A 226 1.73 -0.46 9.37
C ILE A 226 0.27 -0.72 9.80
N GLY A 227 -0.65 -0.42 8.90
CA GLY A 227 -2.08 -0.57 9.09
C GLY A 227 -2.77 0.65 9.69
N THR A 228 -4.10 0.65 9.60
CA THR A 228 -4.93 1.78 10.04
C THR A 228 -4.87 2.00 11.55
N CYS A 229 -4.57 0.95 12.33
CA CYS A 229 -4.42 1.05 13.77
C CYS A 229 -3.27 1.97 14.18
N SER A 230 -2.05 1.75 13.70
CA SER A 230 -0.90 2.61 14.00
C SER A 230 -0.92 3.92 13.20
N SER A 231 -1.53 3.92 12.01
CA SER A 231 -1.61 5.13 11.17
C SER A 231 -2.61 6.15 11.71
N PHE A 232 -3.80 5.71 12.17
CA PHE A 232 -4.94 6.57 12.50
C PHE A 232 -5.75 6.14 13.74
N GLY A 233 -5.27 5.17 14.53
CA GLY A 233 -5.93 4.67 15.75
C GLY A 233 -6.71 3.36 15.58
N GLY A 234 -7.33 3.12 14.42
CA GLY A 234 -7.98 1.83 14.11
C GLY A 234 -9.32 1.60 14.79
N VAL A 235 -9.69 0.32 14.95
CA VAL A 235 -11.01 -0.08 15.49
C VAL A 235 -11.17 0.24 16.98
N GLN A 236 -10.09 0.08 17.74
CA GLN A 236 -10.05 0.42 19.17
C GLN A 236 -10.21 1.92 19.43
N ALA A 237 -9.90 2.77 18.43
CA ALA A 237 -10.08 4.21 18.50
C ALA A 237 -11.45 4.69 18.00
N ALA A 238 -12.28 3.79 17.47
CA ALA A 238 -13.67 4.10 17.13
C ALA A 238 -14.46 4.48 18.39
N ALA A 239 -15.51 5.28 18.25
CA ALA A 239 -16.30 5.73 19.39
C ALA A 239 -16.82 4.53 20.23
N PRO A 240 -16.68 4.56 21.57
CA PRO A 240 -16.26 5.68 22.41
C PRO A 240 -14.75 5.74 22.76
N ASN A 241 -13.88 4.95 22.11
CA ASN A 241 -12.43 4.86 22.37
C ASN A 241 -12.07 4.60 23.86
N PRO A 242 -12.49 3.46 24.44
CA PRO A 242 -12.41 3.22 25.88
C PRO A 242 -10.97 3.12 26.41
N THR A 243 -10.00 2.77 25.56
CA THR A 243 -8.59 2.66 25.94
C THR A 243 -7.79 3.90 25.58
N ASN A 244 -8.42 4.95 25.04
CA ASN A 244 -7.77 6.13 24.50
C ASN A 244 -6.61 5.76 23.54
N ALA A 245 -6.91 4.93 22.54
CA ALA A 245 -5.95 4.53 21.51
C ALA A 245 -5.74 5.67 20.50
N HIS A 246 -4.48 5.91 20.16
CA HIS A 246 -4.01 6.96 19.25
C HIS A 246 -3.11 6.40 18.14
N PRO A 247 -2.94 7.14 17.02
CA PRO A 247 -1.91 6.83 16.04
C PRO A 247 -0.50 7.03 16.59
N LEU A 248 0.49 6.38 15.98
CA LEU A 248 1.89 6.45 16.39
C LEU A 248 2.43 7.89 16.41
N SER A 249 1.99 8.73 15.47
CA SER A 249 2.41 10.14 15.38
C SER A 249 2.05 10.98 16.61
N ASP A 250 1.09 10.54 17.43
CA ASP A 250 0.69 11.25 18.64
C ASP A 250 1.54 10.86 19.87
N ILE A 251 2.39 9.84 19.72
CA ILE A 251 3.19 9.20 20.78
C ILE A 251 4.67 9.58 20.67
N ILE A 252 5.17 9.86 19.46
CA ILE A 252 6.58 10.11 19.18
C ILE A 252 6.80 11.41 18.39
N ASP A 253 7.97 12.03 18.53
CA ASP A 253 8.31 13.32 17.89
C ASP A 253 9.04 13.17 16.52
N LYS A 254 8.99 12.00 15.90
CA LYS A 254 9.68 11.72 14.62
C LYS A 254 8.70 11.53 13.47
N LYS A 255 9.17 11.79 12.24
CA LYS A 255 8.40 11.59 11.01
C LYS A 255 7.96 10.12 10.92
N VAL A 256 6.65 9.90 10.85
CA VAL A 256 6.03 8.60 10.61
C VAL A 256 5.52 8.54 9.16
N ILE A 257 5.80 7.43 8.49
CA ILE A 257 5.21 7.10 7.18
C ILE A 257 4.05 6.15 7.41
N ASN A 258 2.85 6.56 7.02
CA ASN A 258 1.63 5.80 7.24
C ASN A 258 1.39 4.84 6.05
N VAL A 259 1.22 3.55 6.34
CA VAL A 259 0.85 2.51 5.37
C VAL A 259 -0.51 1.93 5.78
N PRO A 260 -1.61 2.70 5.65
CA PRO A 260 -2.92 2.30 6.17
C PRO A 260 -3.64 1.26 5.31
N GLY A 261 -4.68 0.68 5.90
CA GLY A 261 -5.43 -0.47 5.43
C GLY A 261 -5.69 -1.41 6.61
N CYS A 262 -6.76 -2.20 6.53
CA CYS A 262 -7.16 -3.12 7.60
C CYS A 262 -7.38 -4.55 7.04
N PRO A 263 -6.29 -5.28 6.69
CA PRO A 263 -4.89 -4.85 6.72
C PRO A 263 -4.46 -4.09 5.43
N PRO A 264 -3.28 -3.44 5.42
CA PRO A 264 -2.70 -2.93 4.18
C PRO A 264 -2.32 -4.08 3.26
N ASN A 265 -2.29 -3.84 1.95
CA ASN A 265 -1.82 -4.83 0.98
C ASN A 265 -0.36 -5.20 1.24
N GLU A 266 0.00 -6.48 1.08
CA GLU A 266 1.37 -6.98 1.27
C GLU A 266 2.37 -6.20 0.41
N LYS A 267 2.00 -5.89 -0.84
CA LYS A 267 2.85 -5.13 -1.78
C LYS A 267 3.03 -3.68 -1.36
N ASN A 268 2.12 -3.11 -0.57
CA ASN A 268 2.28 -1.75 -0.05
C ASN A 268 3.29 -1.71 1.09
N ILE A 269 3.34 -2.75 1.93
CA ILE A 269 4.38 -2.90 2.95
C ILE A 269 5.74 -3.07 2.27
N VAL A 270 5.86 -4.04 1.36
CA VAL A 270 7.08 -4.33 0.58
C VAL A 270 7.55 -3.10 -0.20
N GLY A 271 6.67 -2.51 -1.00
CA GLY A 271 6.99 -1.41 -1.88
C GLY A 271 7.45 -0.17 -1.12
N THR A 272 6.89 0.09 0.06
CA THR A 272 7.30 1.21 0.93
C THR A 272 8.71 1.00 1.49
N LEU A 273 9.02 -0.21 1.96
CA LEU A 273 10.39 -0.56 2.39
C LEU A 273 11.38 -0.44 1.23
N MET A 274 11.04 -0.98 0.06
CA MET A 274 11.88 -0.90 -1.14
C MET A 274 12.12 0.55 -1.58
N GLN A 275 11.10 1.40 -1.52
CA GLN A 275 11.24 2.82 -1.81
C GLN A 275 12.19 3.50 -0.82
N HIS A 276 12.12 3.16 0.48
CA HIS A 276 13.08 3.64 1.47
C HIS A 276 14.51 3.16 1.18
N ILE A 277 14.71 1.91 0.79
CA ILE A 277 16.04 1.39 0.42
C ILE A 277 16.59 2.16 -0.79
N LEU A 278 15.78 2.36 -1.83
CA LEU A 278 16.16 3.04 -3.07
C LEU A 278 16.47 4.53 -2.89
N PHE A 279 15.66 5.25 -2.10
CA PHE A 279 15.70 6.72 -2.07
C PHE A 279 16.08 7.30 -0.70
N GLY A 280 15.81 6.58 0.39
CA GLY A 280 15.95 7.04 1.77
C GLY A 280 14.79 7.89 2.27
N ASP A 281 13.96 8.39 1.36
CA ASP A 281 12.73 9.10 1.65
C ASP A 281 11.73 8.90 0.51
N MET A 282 10.49 9.38 0.65
CA MET A 282 9.43 9.15 -0.33
C MET A 282 8.39 10.27 -0.41
N ALA A 283 7.61 10.26 -1.49
CA ALA A 283 6.46 11.13 -1.70
C ALA A 283 5.36 10.80 -0.70
N LEU A 284 4.96 11.76 0.13
CA LEU A 284 3.81 11.57 1.02
C LEU A 284 2.68 12.54 0.67
N ASP A 285 1.44 12.11 0.91
CA ASP A 285 0.27 12.98 0.89
C ASP A 285 0.07 13.68 2.25
N ALA A 286 -1.04 14.41 2.39
CA ALA A 286 -1.38 15.15 3.61
C ALA A 286 -1.59 14.27 4.85
N PHE A 287 -1.82 12.97 4.68
CA PHE A 287 -1.95 11.99 5.76
C PHE A 287 -0.67 11.16 5.97
N HIS A 288 0.46 11.65 5.44
CA HIS A 288 1.75 10.97 5.47
C HIS A 288 1.75 9.58 4.80
N ARG A 289 0.90 9.37 3.79
CA ARG A 289 0.81 8.10 3.05
C ARG A 289 1.65 8.13 1.77
N PRO A 290 2.35 7.04 1.39
CA PRO A 290 3.08 6.97 0.13
C PRO A 290 2.19 7.22 -1.09
N LYS A 291 2.43 8.31 -1.84
CA LYS A 291 1.55 8.69 -2.97
C LYS A 291 1.46 7.63 -4.06
N TRP A 292 2.47 6.79 -4.24
CA TRP A 292 2.44 5.74 -5.24
C TRP A 292 1.34 4.69 -4.93
N ALA A 293 1.03 4.47 -3.66
CA ALA A 293 0.01 3.52 -3.19
C ALA A 293 -1.34 4.21 -2.88
N TYR A 294 -1.30 5.46 -2.39
CA TYR A 294 -2.47 6.18 -1.87
C TYR A 294 -2.78 7.47 -2.62
N GLY A 295 -2.20 7.69 -3.81
CA GLY A 295 -2.40 8.92 -4.60
C GLY A 295 -3.71 8.99 -5.38
N HIS A 296 -4.39 7.86 -5.56
CA HIS A 296 -5.67 7.77 -6.27
C HIS A 296 -6.75 7.16 -5.38
N ARG A 297 -7.99 7.55 -5.63
CA ARG A 297 -9.14 6.91 -4.98
C ARG A 297 -9.41 5.57 -5.64
N ILE A 298 -9.91 4.62 -4.86
CA ILE A 298 -10.40 3.33 -5.35
C ILE A 298 -11.35 3.50 -6.54
N HIS A 299 -12.25 4.48 -6.46
CA HIS A 299 -13.25 4.73 -7.50
C HIS A 299 -12.69 5.23 -8.83
N ASP A 300 -11.53 5.89 -8.82
CA ASP A 300 -10.91 6.41 -10.04
C ASP A 300 -10.29 5.28 -10.90
N LEU A 301 -9.99 4.15 -10.27
CA LEU A 301 -9.34 2.99 -10.91
C LEU A 301 -10.20 1.71 -10.81
N CYS A 302 -11.50 1.84 -10.55
CA CYS A 302 -12.42 0.71 -10.34
C CYS A 302 -12.92 0.15 -11.68
N GLU A 303 -12.88 -1.18 -11.88
CA GLU A 303 -13.41 -1.80 -13.10
C GLU A 303 -14.91 -1.59 -13.31
N ARG A 304 -15.67 -1.33 -12.23
CA ARG A 304 -17.11 -1.04 -12.29
C ARG A 304 -17.42 0.44 -12.56
N ARG A 305 -16.42 1.27 -12.86
CA ARG A 305 -16.60 2.73 -13.06
C ARG A 305 -17.53 3.04 -14.24
N GLY A 306 -17.42 2.31 -15.36
CA GLY A 306 -18.34 2.48 -16.48
C GLY A 306 -19.81 2.28 -16.10
N ARG A 307 -20.10 1.26 -15.27
CA ARG A 307 -21.46 1.02 -14.72
C ARG A 307 -21.93 2.17 -13.82
N PHE A 308 -21.04 2.74 -13.00
CA PHE A 308 -21.36 3.92 -12.20
C PHE A 308 -21.75 5.11 -13.09
N ASP A 309 -20.95 5.39 -14.11
CA ASP A 309 -21.17 6.53 -15.01
C ASP A 309 -22.44 6.34 -15.86
N ALA A 310 -22.82 5.10 -16.18
CA ALA A 310 -24.07 4.74 -16.87
C ALA A 310 -25.33 4.85 -15.98
N GLY A 311 -25.18 4.87 -14.65
CA GLY A 311 -26.31 4.83 -13.72
C GLY A 311 -26.78 3.41 -13.37
N GLU A 312 -25.93 2.42 -13.64
CA GLU A 312 -26.19 1.00 -13.49
C GLU A 312 -25.72 0.52 -12.11
N PHE A 313 -26.68 0.45 -11.19
CA PHE A 313 -26.41 0.17 -9.78
C PHE A 313 -27.08 -1.11 -9.29
N VAL A 314 -26.37 -1.84 -8.45
CA VAL A 314 -26.96 -2.82 -7.54
C VAL A 314 -27.92 -2.08 -6.60
N GLN A 315 -29.15 -2.57 -6.46
CA GLN A 315 -30.15 -2.00 -5.54
C GLN A 315 -30.13 -2.72 -4.19
N HIS A 316 -29.91 -4.04 -4.19
CA HIS A 316 -29.69 -4.84 -2.98
C HIS A 316 -28.79 -6.04 -3.31
N PHE A 317 -28.13 -6.60 -2.28
CA PHE A 317 -27.30 -7.78 -2.49
C PHE A 317 -28.15 -8.94 -3.04
N GLY A 318 -27.59 -9.65 -4.03
CA GLY A 318 -28.23 -10.79 -4.69
C GLY A 318 -29.21 -10.47 -5.83
N ASP A 319 -29.44 -9.19 -6.16
CA ASP A 319 -30.26 -8.82 -7.33
C ASP A 319 -29.58 -9.18 -8.68
N GLU A 320 -30.33 -9.08 -9.77
CA GLU A 320 -29.78 -9.35 -11.12
C GLU A 320 -28.64 -8.40 -11.48
N ASN A 321 -28.66 -7.17 -10.99
CA ASN A 321 -27.60 -6.18 -11.23
C ASN A 321 -26.29 -6.62 -10.54
N ALA A 322 -26.36 -7.23 -9.36
CA ALA A 322 -25.22 -7.77 -8.63
C ALA A 322 -24.59 -8.95 -9.39
N LYS A 323 -25.43 -9.85 -9.95
CA LYS A 323 -24.97 -10.96 -10.81
C LYS A 323 -24.26 -10.45 -12.06
N ASN A 324 -24.72 -9.32 -12.60
CA ASN A 324 -24.15 -8.67 -13.79
C ASN A 324 -22.98 -7.72 -13.49
N GLY A 325 -22.48 -7.67 -12.24
CA GLY A 325 -21.31 -6.88 -11.88
C GLY A 325 -21.54 -5.36 -11.88
N TYR A 326 -22.77 -4.90 -11.61
CA TYR A 326 -23.12 -3.47 -11.62
C TYR A 326 -22.46 -2.72 -10.46
N CYS A 327 -22.50 -1.39 -10.49
CA CYS A 327 -21.85 -0.57 -9.48
C CYS A 327 -22.49 -0.74 -8.10
N LEU A 328 -21.65 -0.84 -7.06
CA LEU A 328 -22.03 -1.05 -5.66
C LEU A 328 -22.28 0.25 -4.88
N TYR A 329 -22.34 1.40 -5.55
CA TYR A 329 -22.49 2.70 -4.88
C TYR A 329 -23.77 2.78 -4.02
N LYS A 330 -24.91 2.34 -4.56
CA LYS A 330 -26.20 2.39 -3.84
C LYS A 330 -26.32 1.42 -2.67
N VAL A 331 -25.46 0.40 -2.61
CA VAL A 331 -25.32 -0.53 -1.48
C VAL A 331 -24.11 -0.17 -0.60
N GLY A 332 -23.69 1.10 -0.61
CA GLY A 332 -22.81 1.67 0.40
C GLY A 332 -21.33 1.73 0.07
N CYS A 333 -20.90 1.42 -1.15
CA CYS A 333 -19.48 1.48 -1.52
C CYS A 333 -18.85 2.87 -1.24
N LYS A 334 -17.80 2.88 -0.41
CA LYS A 334 -17.02 4.06 0.03
C LYS A 334 -15.78 4.32 -0.81
N GLY A 335 -15.55 3.51 -1.85
CA GLY A 335 -14.44 3.67 -2.79
C GLY A 335 -14.30 5.08 -3.38
N PRO A 336 -15.38 5.88 -3.57
CA PRO A 336 -15.28 7.26 -4.03
C PRO A 336 -14.64 8.25 -3.04
N TYR A 337 -14.39 7.83 -1.80
CA TYR A 337 -13.80 8.62 -0.73
C TYR A 337 -12.56 7.94 -0.12
N THR A 338 -12.11 6.83 -0.70
CA THR A 338 -11.04 5.98 -0.15
C THR A 338 -9.85 5.97 -1.09
N PHE A 339 -8.68 6.33 -0.59
CA PHE A 339 -7.40 6.29 -1.26
C PHE A 339 -6.69 4.99 -0.94
N ASN A 340 -6.47 4.18 -1.98
CA ASN A 340 -5.72 2.94 -1.92
C ASN A 340 -5.54 2.40 -3.35
N ASN A 341 -4.69 1.40 -3.53
CA ASN A 341 -4.44 0.76 -4.81
C ASN A 341 -5.05 -0.64 -4.94
N CYS A 342 -6.05 -0.99 -4.10
CA CYS A 342 -6.69 -2.32 -4.09
C CYS A 342 -7.23 -2.75 -5.47
N SER A 343 -7.80 -1.82 -6.25
CA SER A 343 -8.32 -2.15 -7.59
C SER A 343 -7.22 -2.44 -8.60
N LYS A 344 -6.01 -1.89 -8.39
CA LYS A 344 -4.85 -2.07 -9.26
C LYS A 344 -4.00 -3.27 -8.86
N LEU A 345 -3.70 -3.43 -7.56
CA LEU A 345 -2.82 -4.50 -7.08
C LEU A 345 -3.58 -5.77 -6.67
N ARG A 346 -4.85 -5.64 -6.26
CA ARG A 346 -5.67 -6.71 -5.67
C ARG A 346 -4.97 -7.37 -4.47
N PHE A 347 -5.63 -8.30 -3.81
CA PHE A 347 -5.09 -9.06 -2.68
C PHE A 347 -4.81 -10.52 -3.07
N ASN A 348 -3.90 -11.16 -2.33
CA ASN A 348 -3.58 -12.59 -2.42
C ASN A 348 -3.13 -13.00 -3.83
N SER A 349 -1.90 -12.63 -4.22
CA SER A 349 -1.37 -12.89 -5.58
C SER A 349 -2.25 -12.36 -6.70
N HIS A 350 -2.75 -11.13 -6.52
CA HIS A 350 -3.61 -10.45 -7.47
C HIS A 350 -4.97 -11.15 -7.72
N THR A 351 -5.39 -12.07 -6.85
CA THR A 351 -6.59 -12.90 -7.05
C THR A 351 -7.85 -12.05 -7.05
N ASN A 352 -8.13 -11.33 -5.96
CA ASN A 352 -9.37 -10.57 -5.85
C ASN A 352 -9.26 -9.40 -4.87
N TRP A 353 -10.32 -8.63 -4.72
CA TRP A 353 -10.43 -7.47 -3.84
C TRP A 353 -11.91 -7.23 -3.51
N PRO A 354 -12.27 -6.38 -2.53
CA PRO A 354 -13.66 -6.29 -2.04
C PRO A 354 -14.72 -6.10 -3.13
N ILE A 355 -14.51 -5.13 -4.03
CA ILE A 355 -15.48 -4.83 -5.11
C ILE A 355 -15.48 -5.91 -6.18
N GLY A 356 -14.33 -6.53 -6.47
CA GLY A 356 -14.25 -7.68 -7.36
C GLY A 356 -15.03 -8.88 -6.80
N ALA A 357 -15.08 -9.04 -5.48
CA ALA A 357 -15.86 -10.06 -4.77
C ALA A 357 -17.34 -9.69 -4.56
N GLY A 358 -17.78 -8.49 -4.97
CA GLY A 358 -19.18 -8.06 -4.91
C GLY A 358 -19.58 -7.28 -3.65
N HIS A 359 -18.64 -6.94 -2.76
CA HIS A 359 -18.90 -6.08 -1.62
C HIS A 359 -18.35 -4.65 -1.83
N GLY A 360 -19.10 -3.64 -1.37
CA GLY A 360 -18.63 -2.26 -1.41
C GLY A 360 -17.35 -2.06 -0.59
N CYS A 361 -16.47 -1.19 -1.04
CA CYS A 361 -15.34 -0.73 -0.22
C CYS A 361 -15.88 -0.07 1.06
N ILE A 362 -15.26 -0.34 2.22
CA ILE A 362 -15.68 0.23 3.52
C ILE A 362 -14.85 1.46 3.94
N GLY A 363 -13.83 1.82 3.17
CA GLY A 363 -12.93 2.94 3.50
C GLY A 363 -11.83 2.62 4.50
N CYS A 364 -11.41 1.36 4.60
CA CYS A 364 -10.51 0.90 5.67
C CYS A 364 -9.12 1.55 5.71
N SER A 365 -8.70 2.32 4.70
CA SER A 365 -7.44 3.07 4.67
C SER A 365 -7.58 4.57 4.93
N GLU A 366 -8.79 5.04 5.30
CA GLU A 366 -9.04 6.43 5.67
C GLU A 366 -9.06 6.61 7.20
N PRO A 367 -8.70 7.81 7.70
CA PRO A 367 -8.83 8.16 9.11
C PRO A 367 -10.26 7.99 9.62
N HIS A 368 -10.42 7.45 10.82
CA HIS A 368 -11.70 7.31 11.53
C HIS A 368 -12.83 6.65 10.69
N PHE A 369 -12.49 5.76 9.75
CA PHE A 369 -13.49 5.19 8.84
C PHE A 369 -14.61 4.42 9.56
N TRP A 370 -14.33 3.83 10.72
CA TRP A 370 -15.33 3.14 11.54
C TRP A 370 -16.51 4.04 11.91
N ASP A 371 -16.27 5.31 12.21
CA ASP A 371 -17.31 6.26 12.61
C ASP A 371 -17.78 7.13 11.44
N THR A 372 -16.87 7.51 10.53
CA THR A 372 -17.18 8.45 9.43
C THR A 372 -17.78 7.78 8.21
N MET A 373 -17.59 6.46 8.05
CA MET A 373 -18.09 5.69 6.91
C MET A 373 -19.20 4.70 7.31
N SER A 374 -19.53 4.60 8.59
CA SER A 374 -20.65 3.80 9.09
C SER A 374 -22.00 4.52 8.89
N PRO A 375 -23.10 3.79 8.61
CA PRO A 375 -23.15 2.36 8.30
C PRO A 375 -22.56 2.03 6.90
N PHE A 376 -21.83 0.92 6.82
CA PHE A 376 -21.04 0.61 5.62
C PHE A 376 -21.88 0.31 4.39
N GLU A 377 -23.05 -0.29 4.55
CA GLU A 377 -23.96 -0.70 3.46
C GLU A 377 -24.89 0.43 3.00
N VAL A 378 -24.71 1.64 3.53
CA VAL A 378 -25.50 2.82 3.17
C VAL A 378 -24.62 3.84 2.43
N PRO A 379 -25.06 4.42 1.31
CA PRO A 379 -24.31 5.49 0.65
C PRO A 379 -24.09 6.67 1.59
N ILE A 380 -22.90 7.28 1.56
CA ILE A 380 -22.70 8.55 2.27
C ILE A 380 -23.67 9.58 1.67
N GLY A 381 -24.48 10.23 2.52
CA GLY A 381 -25.57 11.14 2.12
C GLY A 381 -25.13 12.35 1.28
N ASN A 382 -23.83 12.59 1.12
CA ASN A 382 -23.31 13.51 0.13
C ASN A 382 -23.54 12.95 -1.28
N ARG A 383 -24.58 13.50 -1.93
CA ARG A 383 -24.94 13.22 -3.31
C ARG A 383 -23.73 13.47 -4.20
N TYR A 384 -23.15 12.39 -4.75
CA TYR A 384 -22.15 12.49 -5.80
C TYR A 384 -22.76 13.28 -6.97
N GLN A 385 -22.26 14.50 -7.22
CA GLN A 385 -22.64 15.27 -8.39
C GLN A 385 -21.77 14.85 -9.56
N THR A 386 -22.19 13.80 -10.27
CA THR A 386 -21.73 13.62 -11.66
C THR A 386 -22.35 14.71 -12.54
N ALA A 387 -21.86 14.87 -13.78
CA ALA A 387 -22.50 15.77 -14.76
C ALA A 387 -24.02 15.54 -14.90
N PHE A 388 -24.49 14.33 -14.57
CA PHE A 388 -25.89 13.91 -14.59
C PHE A 388 -26.51 13.80 -13.18
N ARG A 389 -26.03 14.57 -12.20
CA ARG A 389 -26.55 14.62 -10.81
C ARG A 389 -26.62 13.24 -10.12
N GLY A 390 -25.72 12.32 -10.47
CA GLY A 390 -25.69 10.96 -9.93
C GLY A 390 -26.70 9.99 -10.57
N ALA A 391 -27.48 10.43 -11.57
CA ALA A 391 -28.43 9.58 -12.28
C ALA A 391 -27.79 8.68 -13.34
N GLY A 392 -26.58 9.02 -13.80
CA GLY A 392 -25.86 8.33 -14.88
C GLY A 392 -26.20 8.87 -16.27
N ALA A 393 -25.24 8.84 -17.19
CA ALA A 393 -25.39 9.34 -18.55
C ALA A 393 -26.45 8.53 -19.31
N ASP A 394 -26.30 7.22 -19.35
CA ASP A 394 -27.14 6.31 -20.12
C ASP A 394 -28.56 6.28 -19.55
N HIS A 395 -28.71 6.10 -18.23
CA HIS A 395 -30.03 6.16 -17.60
C HIS A 395 -30.72 7.53 -17.76
N THR A 396 -29.97 8.63 -17.89
CA THR A 396 -30.56 9.94 -18.25
C THR A 396 -31.03 9.96 -19.70
N ALA A 397 -30.21 9.45 -20.63
CA ALA A 397 -30.55 9.36 -22.04
C ALA A 397 -31.78 8.46 -22.27
N ASP A 398 -31.85 7.31 -21.61
CA ASP A 398 -32.99 6.38 -21.66
C ASP A 398 -34.28 7.04 -21.17
N ARG A 399 -34.22 7.79 -20.06
CA ARG A 399 -35.38 8.54 -19.56
C ARG A 399 -35.85 9.59 -20.56
N VAL A 400 -34.93 10.35 -21.14
CA VAL A 400 -35.26 11.36 -22.15
C VAL A 400 -35.86 10.68 -23.39
N GLY A 401 -35.26 9.59 -23.87
CA GLY A 401 -35.74 8.81 -25.00
C GLY A 401 -37.15 8.24 -24.76
N MET A 402 -37.40 7.66 -23.59
CA MET A 402 -38.72 7.13 -23.20
C MET A 402 -39.78 8.23 -23.15
N VAL A 403 -39.45 9.41 -22.61
CA VAL A 403 -40.36 10.56 -22.56
C VAL A 403 -40.69 11.06 -23.98
N ILE A 404 -39.69 11.21 -24.85
CA ILE A 404 -39.89 11.65 -26.24
C ILE A 404 -40.73 10.65 -27.01
N LEU A 405 -40.42 9.35 -26.89
CA LEU A 405 -41.16 8.28 -27.55
C LEU A 405 -42.63 8.26 -27.09
N GLY A 406 -42.87 8.37 -25.78
CA GLY A 406 -44.21 8.43 -25.21
C GLY A 406 -45.01 9.64 -25.70
N ALA A 407 -44.41 10.83 -25.69
CA ALA A 407 -45.04 12.05 -26.20
C ALA A 407 -45.37 11.95 -27.71
N THR A 408 -44.46 11.37 -28.49
CA THR A 408 -44.66 11.14 -29.93
C THR A 408 -45.80 10.16 -30.19
N ALA A 409 -45.85 9.05 -29.46
CA ALA A 409 -46.93 8.07 -29.58
C ALA A 409 -48.30 8.66 -29.24
N ILE A 410 -48.39 9.46 -28.16
CA ILE A 410 -49.61 10.19 -27.80
C ILE A 410 -49.99 11.19 -28.90
N GLY A 411 -49.03 11.93 -29.43
CA GLY A 411 -49.25 12.87 -30.52
C GLY A 411 -49.78 12.20 -31.79
N ILE A 412 -49.20 11.06 -32.20
CA ILE A 412 -49.66 10.27 -33.34
C ILE A 412 -51.08 9.75 -33.09
N ALA A 413 -51.36 9.20 -31.91
CA ALA A 413 -52.68 8.68 -31.56
C ALA A 413 -53.75 9.79 -31.58
N ALA A 414 -53.43 10.96 -30.99
CA ALA A 414 -54.32 12.13 -30.99
C ALA A 414 -54.56 12.65 -32.42
N HIS A 415 -53.50 12.73 -33.24
CA HIS A 415 -53.62 13.13 -34.65
C HIS A 415 -54.49 12.15 -35.43
N ALA A 416 -54.30 10.84 -35.25
CA ALA A 416 -55.12 9.81 -35.91
C ALA A 416 -56.59 9.88 -35.49
N MET A 417 -56.88 10.10 -34.20
CA MET A 417 -58.25 10.29 -33.70
C MET A 417 -58.92 11.54 -34.30
N LEU A 418 -58.23 12.69 -34.31
CA LEU A 418 -58.75 13.94 -34.86
C LEU A 418 -58.97 13.84 -36.38
N SER A 419 -58.00 13.29 -37.11
CA SER A 419 -58.10 13.08 -38.57
C SER A 419 -59.20 12.08 -38.94
N GLY A 420 -59.46 11.06 -38.09
CA GLY A 420 -60.58 10.14 -38.26
C GLY A 420 -61.95 10.75 -37.98
N ALA A 421 -62.03 11.72 -37.07
CA ALA A 421 -63.25 12.46 -36.75
C ALA A 421 -63.60 13.53 -37.81
N ILE A 422 -62.59 14.10 -38.47
CA ILE A 422 -62.74 15.06 -39.57
C ILE A 422 -62.76 14.30 -40.90
N LYS A 423 -63.83 13.56 -41.19
CA LYS A 423 -64.10 13.15 -42.59
C LYS A 423 -64.66 14.36 -43.35
N PRO A 424 -64.06 14.80 -44.47
CA PRO A 424 -64.72 15.74 -45.36
C PRO A 424 -66.00 15.08 -45.90
N LYS A 425 -67.13 15.80 -45.83
CA LYS A 425 -68.40 15.42 -46.43
C LYS A 425 -68.32 15.43 -47.96
#